data_AF-A0A0K9NYI6-F1
#
_entry.id   AF-A0A0K9NYI6-F1
#
_cell.length_a   1.000
_cell.length_b   1.000
_cell.length_c   1.000
_cell.angle_alpha   90.00
_cell.angle_beta   90.00
_cell.angle_gamma   90.00
#
_symmetry.space_group_name_H-M   'P 1'
#
loop_
_entity.id
_entity.type
_entity.pdbx_description
1 polymer ?
#
loop_
_entity_poly.entity_id
_entity_poly.type
_entity_poly.pdbx_seq_one_letter_code
_entity_poly.pdbx_strand_id
1 'polypeptide(L)'
;MPTVSVGRDRLFSALGKSYTDEEFDELCFKFGIELDDVTTEKAIIRKEKHLGDDETVLDDGDDDVIYKIDIPANRYDLLCLEGISQALRIFLGIDSIPVYKVSDIPAESRLQMHVKPKTQLIRPFVVCAVLRGM
;
A
#
# COMPACT_ATOMS: atom_id res chain seq x y z
N MET A 1 4.51 1.17 -14.83
CA MET A 1 4.14 1.90 -13.60
C MET A 1 3.93 0.82 -12.55
N PRO A 2 4.45 0.93 -11.31
CA PRO A 2 4.12 -0.04 -10.27
C PRO A 2 2.61 -0.06 -10.03
N THR A 3 2.00 -1.24 -10.13
CA THR A 3 0.58 -1.46 -9.83
C THR A 3 0.44 -1.90 -8.39
N VAL A 4 -0.44 -1.24 -7.64
CA VAL A 4 -0.75 -1.56 -6.24
C VAL A 4 -2.18 -2.08 -6.16
N SER A 5 -2.35 -3.30 -5.66
CA SER A 5 -3.68 -3.90 -5.43
C SER A 5 -4.14 -3.60 -4.01
N VAL A 6 -5.31 -2.96 -3.87
CA VAL A 6 -5.90 -2.60 -2.58
C VAL A 6 -7.36 -3.02 -2.53
N GLY A 7 -7.81 -3.51 -1.38
CA GLY A 7 -9.23 -3.79 -1.16
C GLY A 7 -10.04 -2.49 -1.12
N ARG A 8 -11.05 -2.37 -2.00
CA ARG A 8 -11.88 -1.18 -2.18
C ARG A 8 -12.51 -0.73 -0.87
N ASP A 9 -13.16 -1.66 -0.17
CA ASP A 9 -13.95 -1.32 1.01
C ASP A 9 -13.05 -0.88 2.17
N ARG A 10 -11.85 -1.48 2.29
CA ARG A 10 -10.82 -1.06 3.25
C ARG A 10 -10.27 0.32 2.91
N LEU A 11 -10.02 0.58 1.63
CA LEU A 11 -9.59 1.90 1.14
C LEU A 11 -10.64 2.97 1.44
N PHE A 12 -11.91 2.72 1.12
CA PHE A 12 -13.01 3.66 1.38
C PHE A 12 -13.23 3.91 2.86
N SER A 13 -13.11 2.87 3.68
CA SER A 13 -13.12 3.00 5.14
C SER A 13 -11.99 3.92 5.63
N ALA A 14 -10.77 3.75 5.12
CA ALA A 14 -9.64 4.62 5.44
C ALA A 14 -9.83 6.07 4.96
N LEU A 15 -10.42 6.27 3.77
CA LEU A 15 -10.77 7.60 3.24
C LEU A 15 -11.92 8.25 4.03
N GLY A 16 -12.73 7.47 4.74
CA GLY A 16 -13.91 7.93 5.48
C GLY A 16 -15.09 8.30 4.58
N LYS A 17 -15.05 7.87 3.31
CA LYS A 17 -16.10 8.08 2.32
C LYS A 17 -16.10 6.91 1.33
N SER A 18 -17.29 6.44 0.97
CA SER A 18 -17.49 5.52 -0.14
C SER A 18 -17.60 6.28 -1.46
N TYR A 19 -16.99 5.74 -2.50
CA TYR A 19 -17.01 6.30 -3.85
C TYR A 19 -17.64 5.26 -4.81
N THR A 20 -18.23 5.72 -5.91
CA THR A 20 -18.44 4.84 -7.07
C THR A 20 -17.12 4.64 -7.81
N ASP A 21 -17.06 3.65 -8.70
CA ASP A 21 -15.86 3.39 -9.50
C ASP A 21 -15.50 4.62 -10.35
N GLU A 22 -16.48 5.32 -10.92
CA GLU A 22 -16.27 6.55 -11.71
C GLU A 22 -15.82 7.74 -10.85
N GLU A 23 -16.40 7.92 -9.67
CA GLU A 23 -15.98 8.99 -8.76
C GLU A 23 -14.53 8.77 -8.27
N PHE A 24 -14.16 7.51 -8.03
CA PHE A 24 -12.81 7.17 -7.61
C PHE A 24 -11.80 7.30 -8.76
N ASP A 25 -12.17 6.88 -9.98
CA ASP A 25 -11.34 7.09 -11.18
C ASP A 25 -11.08 8.58 -11.43
N GLU A 26 -12.10 9.43 -11.32
CA GLU A 26 -11.93 10.89 -11.47
C GLU A 26 -11.02 11.47 -10.37
N LEU A 27 -11.10 10.96 -9.14
CA LEU A 27 -10.20 11.33 -8.06
C LEU A 27 -8.75 10.92 -8.35
N CYS A 28 -8.54 9.69 -8.82
CA CYS A 28 -7.25 9.19 -9.25
C CYS A 28 -6.65 10.10 -10.33
N PHE A 29 -7.43 10.42 -11.36
CA PHE A 29 -7.01 11.30 -12.45
C PHE A 29 -6.60 12.69 -11.96
N LYS A 30 -7.40 13.32 -11.08
CA LYS A 30 -7.09 14.63 -10.48
C LYS A 30 -5.81 14.62 -9.64
N PHE A 31 -5.53 13.51 -8.98
CA PHE A 31 -4.34 13.33 -8.16
C PHE A 31 -3.09 12.96 -8.99
N GLY A 32 -3.28 12.39 -10.19
CA GLY A 32 -2.21 11.94 -11.08
C GLY A 32 -1.81 10.47 -10.90
N ILE A 33 -2.77 9.62 -10.50
CA ILE A 33 -2.68 8.16 -10.49
C ILE A 33 -3.81 7.58 -11.35
N GLU A 34 -3.77 6.30 -11.68
CA GLU A 34 -4.75 5.67 -12.58
C GLU A 34 -5.40 4.44 -11.91
N LEU A 35 -6.73 4.31 -12.04
CA LEU A 35 -7.42 3.07 -11.70
C LEU A 35 -7.38 2.14 -12.92
N ASP A 36 -6.45 1.20 -12.94
CA ASP A 36 -6.19 0.32 -14.09
C ASP A 36 -7.28 -0.77 -14.25
N ASP A 37 -7.67 -1.41 -13.14
CA ASP A 37 -8.58 -2.55 -13.18
C ASP A 37 -9.34 -2.72 -11.85
N VAL A 38 -10.56 -3.27 -11.95
CA VAL A 38 -11.43 -3.61 -10.81
C VAL A 38 -11.73 -5.10 -10.89
N THR A 39 -11.23 -5.85 -9.90
CA THR A 39 -11.33 -7.31 -9.86
C THR A 39 -11.83 -7.79 -8.52
N THR A 40 -12.07 -9.09 -8.36
CA THR A 40 -12.35 -9.69 -7.05
C THR A 40 -11.25 -10.67 -6.70
N GLU A 41 -11.04 -10.93 -5.41
CA GLU A 41 -10.05 -11.93 -4.96
C GLU A 41 -10.29 -13.30 -5.63
N LYS A 42 -11.56 -13.72 -5.74
CA LYS A 42 -11.93 -14.96 -6.43
C LYS A 42 -11.50 -14.96 -7.90
N ALA A 43 -11.67 -13.85 -8.62
CA ALA A 43 -11.26 -13.74 -10.02
C ALA A 43 -9.74 -13.80 -10.19
N ILE A 44 -8.98 -13.20 -9.26
CA ILE A 44 -7.52 -13.26 -9.23
C ILE A 44 -7.06 -14.71 -9.02
N ILE A 45 -7.60 -15.40 -8.01
CA ILE A 45 -7.23 -16.79 -7.68
C ILE A 45 -7.51 -17.73 -8.86
N ARG A 46 -8.66 -17.57 -9.53
CA ARG A 46 -8.99 -18.37 -10.73
C ARG A 46 -7.96 -18.19 -11.83
N LYS A 47 -7.60 -16.95 -12.12
CA LYS A 47 -6.61 -16.61 -13.17
C LYS A 47 -5.23 -17.16 -12.83
N GLU A 48 -4.78 -17.04 -11.58
CA GLU A 48 -3.46 -17.55 -11.15
C GLU A 48 -3.38 -19.07 -11.18
N LYS A 49 -4.44 -19.75 -10.72
CA LYS A 49 -4.50 -21.23 -10.70
C LYS A 49 -4.89 -21.84 -12.05
N HIS A 50 -5.13 -21.04 -13.08
CA HIS A 50 -5.56 -21.49 -14.41
C HIS A 50 -6.81 -22.38 -14.37
N LEU A 51 -7.71 -22.12 -13.41
CA LEU A 51 -8.98 -22.83 -13.27
C LEU A 51 -9.96 -22.36 -14.35
N GLY A 52 -10.76 -23.28 -14.90
CA GLY A 52 -11.81 -22.95 -15.86
C GLY A 52 -13.01 -22.25 -15.20
N ASP A 53 -13.87 -21.60 -16.00
CA ASP A 53 -15.03 -20.84 -15.50
C ASP A 53 -16.02 -21.67 -14.67
N ASP A 54 -16.06 -22.98 -14.88
CA ASP A 54 -16.92 -23.96 -14.18
C ASP A 54 -16.27 -24.62 -12.94
N GLU A 55 -14.99 -24.37 -12.67
CA GLU A 55 -14.32 -24.94 -11.49
C GLU A 55 -14.54 -24.06 -10.26
N THR A 56 -15.33 -24.56 -9.33
CA THR A 56 -15.60 -23.90 -8.04
C THR A 56 -14.29 -23.74 -7.26
N VAL A 57 -13.91 -22.50 -6.99
CA VAL A 57 -12.85 -22.18 -6.04
C VAL A 57 -13.38 -22.62 -4.67
N LEU A 58 -12.86 -23.72 -4.13
CA LEU A 58 -13.24 -24.32 -2.84
C LEU A 58 -12.75 -23.50 -1.63
N ASP A 59 -12.48 -22.21 -1.79
CA ASP A 59 -11.89 -21.39 -0.75
C ASP A 59 -12.87 -20.30 -0.31
N ASP A 60 -12.93 -20.11 1.01
CA ASP A 60 -13.73 -19.15 1.77
C ASP A 60 -13.28 -17.69 1.53
N GLY A 61 -12.70 -17.43 0.35
CA GLY A 61 -12.21 -16.12 -0.05
C GLY A 61 -13.38 -15.17 -0.20
N ASP A 62 -13.31 -14.04 0.49
CA ASP A 62 -14.35 -13.02 0.50
C ASP A 62 -14.59 -12.52 -0.94
N ASP A 63 -15.80 -12.07 -1.26
CA ASP A 63 -16.09 -11.39 -2.53
C ASP A 63 -15.52 -9.96 -2.56
N ASP A 64 -14.35 -9.79 -1.94
CA ASP A 64 -13.70 -8.51 -1.76
C ASP A 64 -13.29 -7.94 -3.12
N VAL A 65 -13.78 -6.74 -3.38
CA VAL A 65 -13.45 -5.97 -4.58
C VAL A 65 -12.06 -5.38 -4.40
N ILE A 66 -11.18 -5.67 -5.35
CA ILE A 66 -9.80 -5.22 -5.40
C ILE A 66 -9.65 -4.19 -6.52
N TYR A 67 -9.15 -3.02 -6.16
CA TYR A 67 -8.70 -2.00 -7.09
C TYR A 67 -7.22 -2.17 -7.39
N LYS A 68 -6.88 -2.19 -8.68
CA LYS A 68 -5.50 -2.12 -9.15
C LYS A 68 -5.23 -0.67 -9.56
N ILE A 69 -4.33 -0.05 -8.83
CA ILE A 69 -4.01 1.36 -9.01
C ILE A 69 -2.59 1.48 -9.55
N ASP A 70 -2.44 2.14 -10.68
CA ASP A 70 -1.15 2.42 -11.30
C ASP A 70 -0.54 3.69 -10.72
N ILE A 71 0.64 3.52 -10.13
CA ILE A 71 1.35 4.55 -9.39
C ILE A 71 2.57 5.02 -10.19
N PRO A 72 2.86 6.33 -10.23
CA PRO A 72 4.11 6.84 -10.78
C PRO A 72 5.33 6.25 -10.05
N ALA A 73 6.32 5.76 -10.81
CA ALA A 73 7.47 5.05 -10.25
C ALA A 73 8.36 5.89 -9.28
N ASN A 74 8.16 7.20 -9.24
CA ASN A 74 8.84 8.14 -8.35
C ASN A 74 8.09 8.39 -7.02
N ARG A 75 6.91 7.80 -6.79
CA ARG A 75 6.08 7.99 -5.59
C ARG A 75 6.08 6.75 -4.70
N TYR A 76 7.19 6.53 -3.99
CA TYR A 76 7.37 5.39 -3.10
C TYR A 76 6.41 5.37 -1.91
N ASP A 77 5.90 6.54 -1.52
CA ASP A 77 4.92 6.72 -0.46
C ASP A 77 3.54 6.18 -0.81
N LEU A 78 3.26 5.86 -2.08
CA LEU A 78 1.96 5.35 -2.55
C LEU A 78 1.95 3.83 -2.78
N LEU A 79 2.97 3.10 -2.30
CA LEU A 79 3.10 1.66 -2.56
C LEU A 79 2.33 0.77 -1.56
N CYS A 80 1.46 1.35 -0.74
CA CYS A 80 0.59 0.63 0.20
C CYS A 80 -0.72 1.39 0.44
N LEU A 81 -1.71 0.71 1.03
CA LEU A 81 -3.04 1.28 1.33
C LEU A 81 -2.95 2.49 2.26
N GLU A 82 -2.10 2.44 3.29
CA GLU A 82 -1.92 3.51 4.27
C GLU A 82 -1.36 4.77 3.61
N GLY A 83 -0.39 4.59 2.70
CA GLY A 83 0.23 5.67 1.96
C GLY A 83 -0.74 6.33 0.97
N ILE A 84 -1.46 5.52 0.19
CA ILE A 84 -2.49 6.01 -0.75
C ILE A 84 -3.59 6.76 0.00
N SER A 85 -4.16 6.16 1.05
CA SER A 85 -5.22 6.79 1.83
C SER A 85 -4.78 8.09 2.49
N GLN A 86 -3.59 8.12 3.12
CA GLN A 86 -3.04 9.35 3.70
C GLN A 86 -2.85 10.44 2.65
N ALA A 87 -2.24 10.12 1.50
CA ALA A 87 -1.96 11.10 0.47
C ALA A 87 -3.24 11.67 -0.16
N LEU A 88 -4.23 10.82 -0.44
CA LEU A 88 -5.52 11.24 -0.96
C LEU A 88 -6.31 12.09 0.05
N ARG A 89 -6.28 11.74 1.35
CA ARG A 89 -6.93 12.55 2.41
C ARG A 89 -6.31 13.94 2.54
N ILE A 90 -4.98 14.04 2.44
CA ILE A 90 -4.28 15.33 2.44
C ILE A 90 -4.63 16.13 1.18
N PHE A 91 -4.65 15.48 0.01
CA PHE A 91 -5.02 16.13 -1.26
C PHE A 91 -6.45 16.69 -1.24
N LEU A 92 -7.39 15.94 -0.65
CA LEU A 92 -8.77 16.37 -0.44
C LEU A 92 -8.94 17.44 0.66
N GLY A 93 -7.85 17.79 1.37
CA GLY A 93 -7.87 18.76 2.46
C GLY A 93 -8.56 18.26 3.73
N ILE A 94 -8.75 16.94 3.87
CA ILE A 94 -9.37 16.32 5.04
C ILE A 94 -8.39 16.31 6.21
N ASP A 95 -7.14 15.90 5.94
CA ASP A 95 -6.08 15.83 6.95
C ASP A 95 -4.96 16.84 6.66
N SER A 96 -4.29 17.30 7.72
CA SER A 96 -3.05 18.06 7.60
C SER A 96 -1.86 17.14 7.30
N ILE A 97 -0.82 17.68 6.68
CA ILE A 97 0.44 16.96 6.43
C ILE A 97 1.02 16.45 7.77
N PRO A 98 1.25 15.14 7.92
CA PRO A 98 1.78 14.58 9.16
C PRO A 98 3.25 14.96 9.37
N VAL A 99 3.64 15.12 10.62
CA VAL A 99 5.02 15.41 11.02
C VAL A 99 5.61 14.20 11.72
N TYR A 100 6.42 13.43 10.99
CA TYR A 100 7.14 12.29 11.53
C TYR A 100 8.34 12.73 12.36
N LYS A 101 8.42 12.29 13.62
CA LYS A 101 9.51 12.62 14.54
C LYS A 101 10.16 11.36 15.08
N VAL A 102 11.48 11.41 15.21
CA VAL A 102 12.23 10.37 15.92
C VAL A 102 12.06 10.60 17.41
N SER A 103 11.68 9.55 18.15
CA SER A 103 11.58 9.64 19.62
C SER A 103 12.95 9.88 20.24
N ASP A 104 13.02 10.80 21.19
CA ASP A 104 14.22 11.01 21.99
C ASP A 104 14.34 9.89 23.03
N ILE A 105 15.37 9.08 22.90
CA ILE A 105 15.64 7.93 23.78
C ILE A 105 17.08 7.98 24.29
N PRO A 106 17.33 7.63 25.57
CA PRO A 106 18.67 7.61 26.12
C PRO A 106 19.62 6.73 25.30
N ALA A 107 20.88 7.16 25.20
CA ALA A 107 21.87 6.48 24.36
C ALA A 107 22.05 4.99 24.73
N GLU A 108 21.96 4.68 26.02
CA GLU A 108 22.08 3.34 26.59
C GLU A 108 20.92 2.41 26.21
N SER A 109 19.75 2.98 25.91
CA SER A 109 18.54 2.23 25.51
C SER A 109 18.43 2.06 23.99
N ARG A 110 19.37 2.62 23.21
CA ARG A 110 19.38 2.48 21.74
C ARG A 110 19.87 1.09 21.34
N LEU A 111 19.05 0.38 20.58
CA LEU A 111 19.47 -0.87 19.94
C LEU A 111 20.53 -0.58 18.88
N GLN A 112 21.58 -1.40 18.84
CA GLN A 112 22.71 -1.22 17.94
C GLN A 112 22.81 -2.38 16.95
N MET A 113 23.12 -2.05 15.70
CA MET A 113 23.43 -3.01 14.64
C MET A 113 24.84 -2.75 14.13
N HIS A 114 25.72 -3.75 14.21
CA HIS A 114 27.13 -3.61 13.84
C HIS A 114 27.40 -4.22 12.46
N VAL A 115 27.93 -3.40 11.55
CA VAL A 115 28.35 -3.84 10.21
C VAL A 115 29.80 -4.31 10.27
N LYS A 116 30.05 -5.58 9.93
CA LYS A 116 31.40 -6.18 9.96
C LYS A 116 32.16 -5.86 8.67
N PRO A 117 33.50 -5.68 8.69
CA PRO A 117 34.28 -5.37 7.49
C PRO A 117 34.10 -6.37 6.33
N LYS A 118 33.81 -7.63 6.65
CA LYS A 118 33.59 -8.69 5.65
C LYS A 118 32.42 -8.40 4.69
N THR A 119 31.48 -7.53 5.03
CA THR A 119 30.32 -7.20 4.15
C THR A 119 30.65 -6.17 3.07
N GLN A 120 31.81 -5.51 3.14
CA GLN A 120 32.15 -4.34 2.31
C GLN A 120 32.10 -4.62 0.80
N LEU A 121 32.49 -5.82 0.37
CA LEU A 121 32.56 -6.19 -1.06
C LEU A 121 31.21 -6.55 -1.68
N ILE A 122 30.21 -6.97 -0.88
CA ILE A 122 28.94 -7.49 -1.39
C ILE A 122 27.79 -6.53 -1.08
N ARG A 123 27.67 -6.13 0.20
CA ARG A 123 26.62 -5.22 0.66
C ARG A 123 27.18 -4.36 1.82
N PRO A 124 27.79 -3.22 1.50
CA PRO A 124 28.56 -2.44 2.48
C PRO A 124 27.69 -1.74 3.53
N PHE A 125 26.43 -1.44 3.23
CA PHE A 125 25.58 -0.61 4.07
C PHE A 125 24.29 -1.34 4.48
N VAL A 126 23.87 -1.09 5.71
CA VAL A 126 22.58 -1.51 6.25
C VAL A 126 22.10 -0.47 7.26
N VAL A 127 20.80 -0.18 7.23
CA VAL A 127 20.15 0.80 8.10
C VAL A 127 18.99 0.09 8.81
N CYS A 128 18.76 0.42 10.08
CA CYS A 128 17.66 -0.11 10.86
C CYS A 128 16.94 1.01 11.62
N ALA A 129 15.65 0.81 11.87
CA ALA A 129 14.83 1.65 12.73
C ALA A 129 13.89 0.75 13.55
N VAL A 130 13.33 1.28 14.63
CA VAL A 130 12.40 0.56 15.50
C VAL A 130 11.13 1.37 15.64
N LEU A 131 10.00 0.76 15.32
CA LEU A 131 8.67 1.27 15.62
C LEU A 131 8.12 0.49 16.82
N ARG A 132 7.66 1.19 17.86
CA ARG A 132 7.17 0.58 19.11
C ARG A 132 5.65 0.76 19.24
N GLY A 133 4.98 -0.24 19.80
CA GLY A 133 3.53 -0.18 20.09
C GLY A 133 2.63 -0.36 18.88
N MET A 134 3.08 -1.18 17.92
CA MET A 134 2.27 -1.64 16.78
C MET A 134 1.19 -2.62 17.23
#